data_AF-A0A519QTR5-F1
#
_entry.id   AF-A0A519QTR5-F1
#
_cell.length_a   1.000
_cell.length_b   1.000
_cell.length_c   1.000
_cell.angle_alpha   90.00
_cell.angle_beta   90.00
_cell.angle_gamma   90.00
#
_symmetry.space_group_name_H-M   'P 1'
#
loop_
_entity.id
_entity.type
_entity.pdbx_description
1 polymer ?
#
loop_
_entity_poly.entity_id
_entity_poly.type
_entity_poly.pdbx_seq_one_letter_code
_entity_poly.pdbx_strand_id
1 'polypeptide(L)'
;AEKLTAIDYDDICYLSTIENAGLNQVDNLTALCGSKEVIPDDSYDIILANINRNILLDQIGRYAEVLKPQGKIFFSGFYLDPDLSMITAECAKYGIKYVNHKQNGDWVAAQFEKK
;
A
#
# COMPACT_ATOMS: atom_id res chain seq x y z
N ALA A 1 -11.27 -8.14 -8.08
CA ALA A 1 -9.86 -8.19 -8.54
C ALA A 1 -9.57 -9.60 -9.02
N GLU A 2 -8.72 -9.78 -10.03
CA GLU A 2 -8.39 -11.11 -10.55
C GLU A 2 -7.41 -11.87 -9.64
N LYS A 3 -6.40 -11.18 -9.10
CA LYS A 3 -5.41 -11.70 -8.14
C LYS A 3 -5.16 -10.69 -7.02
N LEU A 4 -5.04 -11.15 -5.79
CA LEU A 4 -4.74 -10.34 -4.61
C LEU A 4 -3.45 -10.82 -3.94
N THR A 5 -2.62 -9.88 -3.50
CA THR A 5 -1.47 -10.15 -2.63
C THR A 5 -1.63 -9.34 -1.37
N ALA A 6 -1.58 -10.01 -0.21
CA ALA A 6 -1.64 -9.38 1.11
C ALA A 6 -0.32 -9.64 1.85
N ILE A 7 0.24 -8.61 2.46
CA ILE A 7 1.55 -8.67 3.10
C ILE A 7 1.44 -8.05 4.48
N ASP A 8 1.89 -8.78 5.50
CA ASP A 8 2.04 -8.27 6.86
C ASP A 8 3.32 -8.84 7.48
N TYR A 9 4.02 -8.07 8.30
CA TYR A 9 5.27 -8.50 8.92
C TYR A 9 5.03 -9.29 10.21
N ASP A 10 3.86 -9.12 10.82
CA ASP A 10 3.43 -9.81 12.04
C ASP A 10 2.80 -11.17 11.67
N ASP A 11 3.30 -12.24 12.27
CA ASP A 11 2.85 -13.60 12.02
C ASP A 11 1.38 -13.82 12.43
N ILE A 12 0.92 -13.13 13.48
CA ILE A 12 -0.47 -13.17 13.93
C ILE A 12 -1.39 -12.54 12.88
N CYS A 13 -1.00 -11.39 12.32
CA CYS A 13 -1.76 -10.70 11.27
C CYS A 13 -1.80 -11.51 9.97
N TYR A 14 -0.67 -12.15 9.61
CA TYR A 14 -0.59 -13.06 8.47
C TYR A 14 -1.55 -14.25 8.62
N LEU A 15 -1.55 -14.92 9.78
CA LEU A 15 -2.47 -16.03 10.05
C LEU A 15 -3.93 -15.58 10.05
N SER A 16 -4.23 -14.41 10.62
CA SER A 16 -5.57 -13.84 10.60
C SER A 16 -6.05 -13.52 9.18
N THR A 17 -5.16 -13.07 8.30
CA THR A 17 -5.49 -12.82 6.89
C THR A 17 -5.91 -14.12 6.19
N ILE A 18 -5.19 -15.22 6.42
CA ILE A 18 -5.51 -16.53 5.85
C ILE A 18 -6.85 -17.05 6.40
N GLU A 19 -7.06 -16.97 7.71
CA GLU A 19 -8.32 -17.39 8.34
C GLU A 19 -9.51 -16.60 7.79
N ASN A 20 -9.40 -15.26 7.75
CA ASN A 20 -10.46 -14.39 7.25
C ASN A 20 -10.75 -14.62 5.77
N ALA A 21 -9.73 -14.86 4.95
CA ALA A 21 -9.91 -15.22 3.55
C ALA A 21 -10.69 -16.53 3.40
N GLY A 22 -10.34 -17.55 4.21
CA GLY A 22 -11.06 -18.83 4.24
C GLY A 22 -12.52 -18.71 4.69
N LEU A 23 -12.78 -17.93 5.74
CA LEU A 23 -14.14 -17.66 6.24
C LEU A 23 -15.02 -16.95 5.19
N ASN A 24 -14.42 -16.13 4.32
CA ASN A 24 -15.12 -15.38 3.29
C ASN A 24 -15.01 -15.99 1.88
N GLN A 25 -14.46 -17.21 1.75
CA GLN A 25 -14.31 -17.91 0.47
C GLN A 25 -13.53 -17.10 -0.58
N VAL A 26 -12.46 -16.43 -0.13
CA VAL A 26 -11.56 -15.65 -1.00
C VAL A 26 -10.40 -16.54 -1.44
N ASP A 27 -10.57 -17.19 -2.59
CA ASP A 27 -9.62 -18.21 -3.08
C ASP A 27 -8.48 -17.63 -3.95
N ASN A 28 -8.54 -16.34 -4.29
CA ASN A 28 -7.58 -15.67 -5.17
C ASN A 28 -6.61 -14.72 -4.44
N LEU A 29 -6.46 -14.90 -3.11
CA LEU A 29 -5.55 -14.14 -2.27
C LEU A 29 -4.31 -14.96 -1.92
N THR A 30 -3.14 -14.37 -2.18
CA THR A 30 -1.85 -14.87 -1.70
C THR A 30 -1.41 -14.01 -0.52
N ALA A 31 -1.32 -14.61 0.68
CA ALA A 31 -0.77 -13.96 1.86
C ALA A 31 0.75 -14.22 1.94
N LEU A 32 1.54 -13.20 2.29
CA LEU A 32 2.98 -13.30 2.53
C LEU A 32 3.32 -12.68 3.90
N CYS A 33 4.20 -13.33 4.64
CA CYS A 33 4.69 -12.83 5.93
C CYS A 33 6.03 -12.11 5.74
N GLY A 34 6.06 -10.80 5.97
CA GLY A 34 7.25 -9.95 5.82
C GLY A 34 6.92 -8.48 5.54
N SER A 35 7.92 -7.70 5.14
CA SER A 35 7.80 -6.28 4.79
C SER A 35 8.08 -6.07 3.28
N LYS A 36 8.74 -4.97 2.88
CA LYS A 36 8.98 -4.67 1.46
C LYS A 36 9.81 -5.71 0.72
N GLU A 37 10.65 -6.45 1.44
CA GLU A 37 11.53 -7.49 0.90
C GLU A 37 10.78 -8.72 0.38
N VAL A 38 9.54 -8.95 0.83
CA VAL A 38 8.71 -10.06 0.33
C VAL A 38 7.73 -9.63 -0.76
N ILE A 39 7.68 -8.34 -1.12
CA ILE A 39 6.86 -7.86 -2.23
C ILE A 39 7.34 -8.56 -3.51
N PRO A 40 6.51 -9.38 -4.20
CA PRO A 40 6.93 -10.07 -5.41
C PRO A 40 7.25 -9.11 -6.56
N ASP A 41 8.13 -9.52 -7.47
CA ASP A 41 8.38 -8.83 -8.76
C ASP A 41 7.23 -9.00 -9.77
N ASP A 42 6.00 -8.97 -9.28
CA ASP A 42 4.78 -8.89 -10.08
C ASP A 42 4.42 -7.41 -10.32
N SER A 43 3.57 -7.14 -11.32
CA SER A 43 3.08 -5.79 -11.60
C SER A 43 1.64 -5.60 -11.13
N TYR A 44 1.38 -4.53 -10.39
CA TYR A 44 0.07 -4.23 -9.78
C TYR A 44 -0.59 -3.02 -10.43
N ASP A 45 -1.90 -3.10 -10.65
CA ASP A 45 -2.73 -1.97 -11.09
C ASP A 45 -3.10 -1.04 -9.92
N ILE A 46 -3.25 -1.63 -8.73
CA ILE A 46 -3.65 -0.93 -7.51
C ILE A 46 -2.82 -1.44 -6.32
N ILE A 47 -2.27 -0.52 -5.54
CA ILE A 47 -1.64 -0.80 -4.24
C ILE A 47 -2.44 -0.10 -3.14
N LEU A 48 -2.77 -0.83 -2.08
CA LEU A 48 -3.41 -0.30 -0.87
C LEU A 48 -2.46 -0.51 0.30
N ALA A 49 -2.07 0.56 0.99
CA ALA A 49 -1.26 0.45 2.21
C ALA A 49 -1.79 1.39 3.29
N ASN A 50 -2.32 0.81 4.36
CA ASN A 50 -2.83 1.51 5.53
C ASN A 50 -1.92 1.23 6.73
N ILE A 51 -0.79 1.93 6.80
CA ILE A 51 0.29 1.70 7.76
C ILE A 51 0.95 3.04 8.15
N ASN A 52 1.83 3.03 9.15
CA ASN A 52 2.47 4.25 9.63
C ASN A 52 3.33 4.93 8.55
N ARG A 53 3.34 6.28 8.54
CA ARG A 53 4.16 7.14 7.67
C ARG A 53 5.61 6.66 7.49
N ASN A 54 6.31 6.31 8.56
CA ASN A 54 7.74 5.98 8.45
C ASN A 54 7.95 4.71 7.61
N ILE A 55 7.04 3.75 7.73
CA ILE A 55 7.07 2.53 6.91
C ILE A 55 6.65 2.85 5.47
N LEU A 56 5.64 3.71 5.26
CA LEU A 56 5.29 4.17 3.91
C LEU A 56 6.50 4.77 3.20
N LEU A 57 7.21 5.71 3.84
CA LEU A 57 8.40 6.36 3.26
C LEU A 57 9.51 5.35 2.91
N ASP A 58 9.73 4.34 3.75
CA ASP A 58 10.72 3.28 3.52
C ASP A 58 10.35 2.33 2.37
N GLN A 59 9.05 2.14 2.11
CA GLN A 59 8.54 1.18 1.13
C GLN A 59 8.13 1.79 -0.22
N ILE A 60 7.94 3.12 -0.32
CA ILE A 60 7.49 3.80 -1.57
C ILE A 60 8.37 3.46 -2.78
N GLY A 61 9.69 3.38 -2.61
CA GLY A 61 10.59 2.99 -3.70
C GLY A 61 10.24 1.61 -4.26
N ARG A 62 10.00 0.63 -3.37
CA ARG A 62 9.61 -0.72 -3.78
C ARG A 62 8.22 -0.75 -4.41
N TYR A 63 7.26 0.00 -3.87
CA TYR A 63 5.94 0.14 -4.49
C TYR A 63 6.02 0.70 -5.90
N ALA A 64 6.92 1.66 -6.14
CA ALA A 64 7.09 2.26 -7.44
C ALA A 64 7.64 1.29 -8.49
N GLU A 65 8.51 0.34 -8.10
CA GLU A 65 9.04 -0.69 -8.99
C GLU A 65 7.94 -1.62 -9.51
N VAL A 66 7.05 -2.05 -8.62
CA VAL A 66 6.00 -3.04 -8.92
C VAL A 66 4.68 -2.42 -9.39
N LEU A 67 4.55 -1.10 -9.36
CA LEU A 67 3.36 -0.41 -9.85
C LEU A 67 3.41 -0.21 -11.37
N LYS A 68 2.34 -0.63 -12.06
CA LYS A 68 2.18 -0.42 -13.51
C LYS A 68 2.10 1.07 -13.86
N PRO A 69 2.45 1.47 -15.10
CA PRO A 69 2.05 2.76 -15.65
C PRO A 69 0.53 2.95 -15.52
N GLN A 70 0.07 4.15 -15.14
CA GLN A 70 -1.33 4.46 -14.81
C GLN A 70 -1.89 3.70 -13.59
N GLY A 71 -1.02 2.95 -12.89
CA GLY A 71 -1.37 2.29 -11.64
C GLY A 71 -1.61 3.29 -10.52
N LYS A 72 -2.47 2.91 -9.58
CA LYS A 72 -2.90 3.77 -8.47
C LYS A 72 -2.38 3.25 -7.14
N ILE A 73 -2.01 4.18 -6.27
CA ILE A 73 -1.67 3.87 -4.87
C ILE A 73 -2.64 4.62 -3.96
N PHE A 74 -3.12 3.93 -2.94
CA PHE A 74 -3.89 4.52 -1.87
C PHE A 74 -3.15 4.29 -0.55
N PHE A 75 -2.69 5.38 0.05
CA PHE A 75 -2.04 5.37 1.34
C PHE A 75 -2.98 5.87 2.43
N SER A 76 -2.95 5.24 3.59
CA SER A 76 -3.59 5.73 4.81
C SER A 76 -2.77 5.32 6.05
N GLY A 77 -3.24 5.66 7.26
CA GLY A 77 -2.52 5.38 8.50
C GLY A 77 -1.52 6.48 8.91
N PHE A 78 -1.70 7.70 8.38
CA PHE A 78 -0.88 8.87 8.68
C PHE A 78 -1.74 10.14 8.83
N TYR A 79 -1.13 11.22 9.35
CA TYR A 79 -1.82 12.50 9.64
C TYR A 79 -1.79 13.45 8.42
N LEU A 80 -2.40 14.65 8.51
CA LEU A 80 -2.32 15.60 7.40
C LEU A 80 -0.94 16.25 7.29
N ASP A 81 -0.61 17.14 8.22
CA ASP A 81 0.68 17.83 8.27
C ASP A 81 1.56 17.25 9.39
N PRO A 82 2.86 17.00 9.13
CA PRO A 82 3.59 17.20 7.87
C PRO A 82 3.54 15.98 6.92
N ASP A 83 2.83 14.92 7.30
CA ASP A 83 2.96 13.58 6.74
C ASP A 83 2.59 13.49 5.25
N LEU A 84 1.47 14.08 4.84
CA LEU A 84 1.02 14.07 3.45
C LEU A 84 2.06 14.73 2.53
N SER A 85 2.67 15.82 2.99
CA SER A 85 3.71 16.53 2.25
C SER A 85 4.96 15.68 2.08
N MET A 86 5.39 14.97 3.13
CA MET A 86 6.54 14.05 3.08
C MET A 86 6.30 12.89 2.10
N ILE A 87 5.13 12.24 2.19
CA ILE A 87 4.76 11.13 1.32
C ILE A 87 4.67 11.61 -0.14
N THR A 88 4.08 12.77 -0.38
CA THR A 88 3.97 13.36 -1.71
C THR A 88 5.34 13.65 -2.32
N ALA A 89 6.28 14.19 -1.53
CA ALA A 89 7.63 14.45 -1.97
C ALA A 89 8.40 13.15 -2.30
N GLU A 90 8.22 12.09 -1.51
CA GLU A 90 8.86 10.79 -1.77
C GLU A 90 8.29 10.14 -3.05
N CYS A 91 6.96 10.08 -3.20
CA CYS A 91 6.30 9.58 -4.41
C CYS A 91 6.78 10.29 -5.68
N ALA A 92 6.97 11.61 -5.61
CA ALA A 92 7.37 12.42 -6.75
C ALA A 92 8.73 12.00 -7.33
N LYS A 93 9.65 11.44 -6.52
CA LYS A 93 10.95 10.93 -6.98
C LYS A 93 10.83 9.78 -7.98
N TYR A 94 9.71 9.05 -7.94
CA TYR A 94 9.47 7.86 -8.76
C TYR A 94 8.38 8.08 -9.83
N GLY A 95 8.02 9.34 -10.13
CA GLY A 95 6.99 9.66 -11.13
C GLY A 95 5.56 9.39 -10.67
N ILE A 96 5.36 9.13 -9.37
CA ILE A 96 4.05 8.93 -8.76
C ILE A 96 3.53 10.29 -8.28
N LYS A 97 2.36 10.70 -8.79
CA LYS A 97 1.80 12.02 -8.52
C LYS A 97 0.62 11.92 -7.56
N TYR A 98 0.56 12.86 -6.64
CA TYR A 98 -0.59 13.07 -5.78
C TYR A 98 -1.82 13.46 -6.61
N VAL A 99 -2.98 12.88 -6.28
CA VAL A 99 -4.27 13.12 -6.93
C VAL A 99 -5.20 13.88 -6.01
N ASN A 100 -5.55 13.29 -4.87
CA ASN A 100 -6.40 13.89 -3.84
C ASN A 100 -6.19 13.18 -2.49
N HIS A 101 -6.85 13.67 -1.44
CA HIS A 101 -6.99 12.95 -0.19
C HIS A 101 -8.37 13.17 0.43
N LYS A 102 -8.71 12.29 1.37
CA LYS A 102 -9.81 12.44 2.31
C LYS A 102 -9.22 12.49 3.72
N GLN A 103 -9.90 13.21 4.60
CA GLN A 103 -9.55 13.29 6.02
C GLN A 103 -10.76 12.90 6.86
N ASN A 104 -10.54 12.10 7.89
CA ASN A 104 -11.53 11.72 8.89
C ASN A 104 -10.93 11.88 10.29
N GLY A 105 -11.34 12.94 10.99
CA GLY A 105 -10.64 13.39 12.20
C GLY A 105 -9.20 13.74 11.87
N ASP A 106 -8.26 13.12 12.56
CA ASP A 106 -6.82 13.35 12.33
C ASP A 106 -6.25 12.48 11.20
N TRP A 107 -6.97 11.44 10.77
CA TRP A 107 -6.45 10.45 9.82
C TRP A 107 -6.67 10.86 8.37
N VAL A 108 -5.65 10.64 7.55
CA VAL A 108 -5.68 10.89 6.11
C VAL A 108 -5.66 9.60 5.30
N ALA A 109 -6.40 9.60 4.20
CA ALA A 109 -6.29 8.63 3.12
C ALA A 109 -6.03 9.38 1.80
N ALA A 110 -4.89 9.16 1.17
CA ALA A 110 -4.46 9.87 -0.03
C ALA A 110 -4.33 8.93 -1.24
N GLN A 111 -4.76 9.42 -2.39
CA GLN A 111 -4.63 8.75 -3.67
C GLN A 111 -3.45 9.34 -4.46
N PHE A 112 -2.68 8.45 -5.06
CA PHE A 112 -1.60 8.75 -5.99
C PHE A 112 -1.73 7.91 -7.26
N GLU A 113 -1.07 8.35 -8.34
CA GLU A 113 -1.09 7.68 -9.64
C GLU A 113 0.28 7.79 -10.33
N LYS A 114 0.76 6.68 -10.89
CA LYS A 114 2.01 6.63 -11.66
C LYS A 114 1.74 7.07 -13.08
N LYS A 115 2.43 8.13 -13.53
CA LYS A 115 2.33 8.60 -14.91
C LYS A 115 3.24 7.82 -15.85
#